data_AF-A0A9D5ELR0-F1
#
_entry.id   AF-A0A9D5ELR0-F1
#
_cell.length_a   1.000
_cell.length_b   1.000
_cell.length_c   1.000
_cell.angle_alpha   90.00
_cell.angle_beta   90.00
_cell.angle_gamma   90.00
#
_symmetry.space_group_name_H-M   'P 1'
#
loop_
_entity.id
_entity.type
_entity.pdbx_description
1 polymer ?
#
loop_
_entity_poly.entity_id
_entity_poly.type
_entity_poly.pdbx_seq_one_letter_code
_entity_poly.pdbx_strand_id
1 'polypeptide(L)'
;MAEEDPMTVFVAPSLPLAEAAVKLLAGEGIDAEVIVPPPKAESQLITGVTDMVEPDEFHIRILDAAKVDDANKFLGSVIATAKLQAIRDRRANRTGTISAVCEDCGRASDWPAIAMGTTENCPHCGGYMDIPDPDEDWSEMDFGEAEEQEDEK
;
A
#
# COMPACT_ATOMS: atom_id res chain seq x y z
N MET A 1 1.04 12.90 25.67
CA MET A 1 1.69 13.11 24.36
C MET A 1 2.97 12.30 24.46
N ALA A 2 2.98 11.09 23.89
CA ALA A 2 4.18 10.26 23.94
C ALA A 2 5.19 10.91 22.98
N GLU A 3 6.31 11.36 23.52
CA GLU A 3 7.45 11.85 22.74
C GLU A 3 7.81 10.76 21.74
N GLU A 4 7.61 11.03 20.45
CA GLU A 4 8.07 10.17 19.37
C GLU A 4 9.59 10.16 19.44
N ASP A 5 10.16 9.07 19.97
CA ASP A 5 11.60 8.89 20.03
C ASP A 5 12.19 9.09 18.62
N PRO A 6 13.13 10.04 18.41
CA PRO A 6 13.62 10.41 17.07
C PRO A 6 14.38 9.29 16.35
N MET A 7 14.57 8.14 17.00
CA MET A 7 15.18 6.94 16.44
C MET A 7 14.15 5.87 16.03
N THR A 8 12.86 6.12 16.26
CA THR A 8 11.77 5.22 15.84
C THR A 8 11.44 5.50 14.39
N VAL A 9 11.65 4.49 13.54
CA VAL A 9 11.43 4.61 12.08
C VAL A 9 10.13 3.96 11.63
N PHE A 10 9.64 2.99 12.38
CA PHE A 10 8.50 2.20 11.96
C PHE A 10 7.71 1.68 13.16
N VAL A 11 6.38 1.75 13.06
CA VAL A 11 5.45 1.18 14.03
C VAL A 11 4.74 0.02 13.37
N ALA A 12 4.97 -1.19 13.89
CA ALA A 12 4.35 -2.41 13.40
C ALA A 12 3.09 -2.74 14.20
N PRO A 13 1.99 -3.17 13.55
CA PRO A 13 0.77 -3.57 14.26
C PRO A 13 0.84 -4.98 14.86
N SER A 14 1.98 -5.68 14.72
CA SER A 14 2.15 -7.03 15.23
C SER A 14 3.62 -7.38 15.43
N LEU A 15 3.90 -8.22 16.42
CA LEU A 15 5.25 -8.70 16.72
C LEU A 15 5.92 -9.43 15.53
N PRO A 16 5.24 -10.34 14.79
CA PRO A 16 5.85 -11.01 13.64
C PRO A 16 6.29 -10.03 12.54
N LEU A 17 5.52 -8.97 12.35
CA LEU A 17 5.84 -7.92 11.37
C LEU A 17 7.00 -7.06 11.86
N ALA A 18 7.06 -6.74 13.15
CA ALA A 18 8.18 -6.04 13.77
C ALA A 18 9.50 -6.84 13.60
N GLU A 19 9.48 -8.14 13.89
CA GLU A 19 10.65 -9.01 13.72
C GLU A 19 11.06 -9.15 12.25
N ALA A 20 10.10 -9.23 11.33
CA ALA A 20 10.37 -9.30 9.90
C ALA A 20 11.05 -8.01 9.40
N ALA A 21 10.57 -6.85 9.86
CA ALA A 21 11.17 -5.56 9.53
C ALA A 21 12.60 -5.43 10.10
N VAL A 22 12.85 -5.88 11.34
CA VAL A 22 14.21 -5.93 11.91
C VAL A 22 15.13 -6.84 11.10
N LYS A 23 14.67 -8.03 10.69
CA LYS A 23 15.45 -8.95 9.84
C LYS A 23 15.76 -8.35 8.47
N LEU A 24 14.83 -7.61 7.88
CA LEU A 24 15.04 -6.90 6.61
C LEU A 24 16.10 -5.82 6.74
N LEU A 25 16.01 -4.99 7.79
CA LEU A 25 17.00 -3.95 8.09
C LEU A 25 18.39 -4.54 8.38
N ALA A 26 18.46 -5.64 9.13
CA ALA A 26 19.70 -6.35 9.39
C ALA A 26 20.35 -6.89 8.11
N GLY A 27 19.56 -7.30 7.11
CA GLY A 27 20.05 -7.72 5.80
C GLY A 27 20.77 -6.62 5.02
N GLU A 28 20.38 -5.37 5.22
CA GLU A 28 21.03 -4.17 4.66
C GLU A 28 22.16 -3.64 5.56
N GLY A 29 22.47 -4.32 6.67
CA GLY A 29 23.50 -3.89 7.63
C GLY A 29 23.07 -2.71 8.51
N ILE A 30 21.76 -2.56 8.75
CA ILE A 30 21.18 -1.57 9.66
C ILE A 30 20.71 -2.32 10.91
N ASP A 31 21.38 -2.08 12.05
CA ASP A 31 21.00 -2.69 13.32
C ASP A 31 19.78 -1.98 13.92
N ALA A 32 18.70 -2.75 14.12
CA ALA A 32 17.44 -2.28 14.66
C ALA A 32 16.94 -3.18 15.79
N GLU A 33 16.18 -2.60 16.73
CA GLU A 33 15.62 -3.25 17.91
C GLU A 33 14.12 -2.98 18.01
N VAL A 34 13.36 -3.97 18.47
CA VAL A 34 11.91 -3.82 18.72
C VAL A 34 11.70 -3.38 20.15
N ILE A 35 11.10 -2.20 20.33
CA ILE A 35 10.63 -1.69 21.61
C ILE A 35 9.15 -1.99 21.74
N VAL A 36 8.81 -2.80 22.73
CA VAL A 36 7.42 -3.09 23.11
C VAL A 36 6.99 -2.01 24.11
N PRO A 37 6.01 -1.15 23.78
CA PRO A 37 5.52 -0.16 24.72
C PRO A 37 4.82 -0.86 25.90
N PRO A 38 4.80 -0.24 27.09
CA PRO A 38 4.13 -0.83 28.24
C PRO A 38 2.62 -0.96 27.97
N PRO A 39 1.98 -2.04 28.44
CA PRO A 39 0.54 -2.23 28.29
C PRO A 39 -0.21 -1.07 28.94
N LYS A 40 -1.26 -0.58 28.27
CA LYS A 40 -2.10 0.51 28.78
C LYS A 40 -3.23 -0.09 29.60
N ALA A 41 -3.44 0.45 30.80
CA ALA A 41 -4.62 0.13 31.60
C ALA A 41 -5.80 0.95 31.07
N GLU A 42 -6.77 0.29 30.43
CA GLU A 42 -8.02 0.92 30.05
C GLU A 42 -9.08 0.60 31.09
N SER A 43 -9.59 1.65 31.74
CA SER A 43 -10.69 1.54 32.68
C SER A 43 -12.02 1.72 31.94
N GLN A 44 -12.84 0.66 31.90
CA GLN A 44 -14.19 0.77 31.38
C GLN A 44 -15.08 1.52 32.40
N LEU A 45 -15.47 2.75 32.07
CA LEU A 45 -16.27 3.63 32.93
C LEU A 45 -17.63 3.03 33.34
N ILE A 46 -18.16 2.09 32.55
CA ILE A 46 -19.48 1.47 32.78
C ILE A 46 -19.41 0.32 33.78
N THR A 47 -18.37 -0.50 33.74
CA THR A 47 -18.25 -1.74 34.53
C THR A 47 -17.32 -1.59 35.72
N GLY A 48 -16.49 -0.55 35.77
CA GLY A 48 -15.48 -0.35 36.81
C GLY A 48 -14.33 -1.36 36.75
N VAL A 49 -14.26 -2.16 35.69
CA VAL A 49 -13.19 -3.13 35.45
C VAL A 49 -12.04 -2.41 34.77
N THR A 50 -10.82 -2.65 35.27
CA THR A 50 -9.58 -2.21 34.63
C THR A 50 -9.00 -3.42 33.91
N ASP A 51 -9.01 -3.39 32.58
CA ASP A 51 -8.34 -4.39 31.77
C ASP A 51 -6.95 -3.89 31.36
N MET A 52 -6.00 -4.82 31.34
CA MET A 52 -4.68 -4.56 30.77
C MET A 52 -4.78 -4.85 29.27
N VAL A 53 -4.74 -3.79 28.46
CA VAL A 53 -4.73 -3.92 27.00
C VAL A 53 -3.29 -4.17 26.58
N GLU A 54 -3.06 -5.30 25.90
CA GLU A 54 -1.77 -5.59 25.29
C GLU A 54 -1.44 -4.53 24.23
N PRO A 55 -0.18 -4.12 24.08
CA PRO A 55 0.20 -3.12 23.10
C PRO A 55 -0.02 -3.67 21.68
N ASP A 56 -0.92 -3.04 20.93
CA ASP A 56 -1.15 -3.33 19.51
C ASP A 56 -0.07 -2.70 18.60
N GLU A 57 0.84 -1.91 19.16
CA GLU A 57 1.84 -1.12 18.43
C GLU A 57 3.25 -1.49 18.90
N PHE A 58 4.09 -1.95 17.99
CA PHE A 58 5.49 -2.32 18.24
C PHE A 58 6.40 -1.32 17.56
N HIS A 59 7.22 -0.61 18.33
CA HIS A 59 8.08 0.45 17.82
C HIS A 59 9.42 -0.14 17.40
N ILE A 60 9.87 0.12 16.18
CA ILE A 60 11.19 -0.30 15.69
C ILE A 60 12.15 0.87 15.78
N ARG A 61 13.16 0.72 16.62
CA ARG A 61 14.20 1.73 16.86
C ARG A 61 15.51 1.30 16.19
N ILE A 62 16.19 2.25 15.57
CA ILE A 62 17.52 2.04 15.01
C ILE A 62 18.58 2.39 16.06
N LEU A 63 19.59 1.54 16.19
CA LEU A 63 20.70 1.76 17.13
C LEU A 63 21.67 2.84 16.66
N ASP A 64 21.78 3.02 15.34
CA ASP A 64 22.70 3.94 14.68
C ASP A 64 21.96 5.15 14.09
N ALA A 65 22.08 6.30 14.75
CA ALA A 65 21.37 7.53 14.38
C ALA A 65 21.68 8.01 12.95
N ALA A 66 22.88 7.71 12.44
CA ALA A 66 23.30 8.10 11.10
C ALA A 66 22.57 7.31 9.99
N LYS A 67 21.97 6.16 10.31
CA LYS A 67 21.29 5.28 9.35
C LYS A 67 19.77 5.39 9.39
N VAL A 68 19.24 6.33 10.17
CA VAL A 68 17.79 6.54 10.34
C VAL A 68 17.12 6.93 9.02
N ASP A 69 17.71 7.89 8.30
CA ASP A 69 17.20 8.33 7.00
C ASP A 69 17.27 7.22 5.94
N ASP A 70 18.37 6.47 5.90
CA ASP A 70 18.55 5.35 4.97
C ASP A 70 17.53 4.24 5.23
N ALA A 71 17.28 3.91 6.50
CA ALA A 71 16.29 2.92 6.88
C ALA A 71 14.86 3.36 6.54
N ASN A 72 14.50 4.62 6.78
CA ASN A 72 13.20 5.17 6.39
C ASN A 72 12.98 5.09 4.87
N LYS A 73 14.01 5.46 4.10
CA LYS A 73 13.97 5.38 2.64
C LYS A 73 13.83 3.94 2.16
N PHE A 74 14.58 3.02 2.78
CA PHE A 74 14.52 1.60 2.45
C PHE A 74 13.15 1.01 2.77
N LEU A 75 12.64 1.18 3.99
CA LEU A 75 11.32 0.71 4.41
C LEU A 75 10.21 1.31 3.54
N GLY A 76 10.29 2.59 3.22
CA GLY A 76 9.38 3.25 2.28
C GLY A 76 9.36 2.58 0.91
N SER A 77 10.53 2.24 0.36
CA SER A 77 10.63 1.56 -0.94
C SER A 77 10.13 0.11 -0.90
N VAL A 78 10.41 -0.63 0.18
CA VAL A 78 9.94 -2.00 0.37
C VAL A 78 8.42 -2.04 0.53
N ILE A 79 7.84 -1.15 1.33
CA ILE A 79 6.38 -1.05 1.52
C ILE A 79 5.70 -0.65 0.21
N ALA A 80 6.26 0.31 -0.53
CA ALA A 80 5.73 0.68 -1.84
C ALA A 80 5.76 -0.49 -2.82
N THR A 81 6.85 -1.25 -2.84
CA THR A 81 6.97 -2.44 -3.70
C THR A 81 6.01 -3.56 -3.28
N ALA A 82 5.83 -3.79 -1.98
CA ALA A 82 4.88 -4.75 -1.45
C ALA A 82 3.42 -4.37 -1.76
N LYS A 83 3.08 -3.08 -1.69
CA LYS A 83 1.75 -2.57 -2.11
C LYS A 83 1.52 -2.80 -3.61
N LEU A 84 2.52 -2.54 -4.44
CA LEU A 84 2.44 -2.81 -5.89
C LEU A 84 2.29 -4.31 -6.19
N GLN A 85 3.00 -5.16 -5.46
CA GLN A 85 2.83 -6.62 -5.58
C GLN A 85 1.43 -7.07 -5.15
N ALA A 86 0.91 -6.57 -4.03
CA ALA A 86 -0.44 -6.91 -3.58
C ALA A 86 -1.53 -6.49 -4.58
N ILE A 87 -1.37 -5.35 -5.27
CA ILE A 87 -2.27 -4.92 -6.35
C ILE A 87 -2.17 -5.89 -7.54
N ARG A 88 -0.96 -6.28 -7.94
CA ARG A 88 -0.74 -7.24 -9.04
C ARG A 88 -1.30 -8.63 -8.70
N ASP A 89 -1.08 -9.12 -7.50
CA ASP A 89 -1.61 -10.41 -7.04
C ASP A 89 -3.14 -10.39 -6.95
N ARG A 90 -3.72 -9.27 -6.51
CA ARG A 90 -5.18 -9.09 -6.54
C ARG A 90 -5.72 -9.18 -7.97
N ARG A 91 -5.08 -8.52 -8.94
CA ARG A 91 -5.46 -8.58 -10.37
C ARG A 91 -5.27 -9.99 -10.94
N ALA A 92 -4.16 -10.65 -10.63
CA ALA A 92 -3.86 -12.00 -11.11
C ALA A 92 -4.83 -13.06 -10.55
N ASN A 93 -5.34 -12.87 -9.33
CA ASN A 93 -6.33 -13.76 -8.71
C ASN A 93 -7.79 -13.39 -9.01
N ARG A 94 -8.07 -12.42 -9.89
CA ARG A 94 -9.45 -12.13 -10.30
C ARG A 94 -10.01 -13.30 -11.12
N THR A 95 -10.98 -14.00 -10.54
CA THR A 95 -11.73 -15.06 -11.21
C THR A 95 -13.07 -14.53 -11.68
N GLY A 96 -13.33 -14.58 -12.98
CA GLY A 96 -14.60 -14.13 -13.57
C GLY A 96 -14.47 -13.81 -15.06
N THR A 97 -15.59 -13.47 -15.68
CA THR A 97 -15.68 -12.97 -17.06
C THR A 97 -16.34 -11.59 -17.04
N ILE A 98 -15.77 -10.64 -17.76
CA ILE A 98 -16.33 -9.30 -17.97
C ILE A 98 -16.78 -9.16 -19.42
N SER A 99 -17.96 -8.57 -19.62
CA SER A 99 -18.44 -8.24 -20.96
C SER A 99 -18.09 -6.78 -21.26
N ALA A 100 -17.39 -6.56 -22.36
CA ALA A 100 -17.01 -5.22 -22.82
C ALA A 100 -17.54 -5.00 -24.24
N VAL A 101 -17.98 -3.78 -24.56
CA VAL A 101 -18.53 -3.42 -25.87
C VAL A 101 -17.50 -2.64 -26.68
N CYS A 102 -17.14 -3.14 -27.86
CA CYS A 102 -16.17 -2.48 -28.74
C CYS A 102 -16.75 -1.17 -29.30
N GLU A 103 -16.00 -0.08 -29.17
CA GLU A 103 -16.43 1.24 -29.69
C GLU A 103 -16.43 1.31 -31.22
N ASP A 104 -15.51 0.57 -31.88
CA ASP A 104 -15.41 0.54 -33.35
C ASP A 104 -16.55 -0.26 -34.03
N CYS A 105 -16.90 -1.42 -33.48
CA CYS A 105 -17.84 -2.35 -34.12
C CYS A 105 -19.17 -2.54 -33.36
N GLY A 106 -19.28 -1.99 -32.16
CA GLY A 106 -20.49 -2.03 -31.32
C GLY A 106 -20.85 -3.42 -30.77
N ARG A 107 -19.97 -4.41 -30.88
CA ARG A 107 -20.23 -5.79 -30.40
C ARG A 107 -19.66 -6.00 -29.01
N ALA A 108 -20.41 -6.72 -28.19
CA ALA A 108 -19.96 -7.19 -26.89
C ALA A 108 -19.07 -8.43 -27.03
N SER A 109 -18.01 -8.51 -26.24
CA SER A 109 -17.15 -9.68 -26.11
C SER A 109 -16.85 -9.94 -24.64
N ASP A 110 -16.83 -11.23 -24.26
CA ASP A 110 -16.55 -11.65 -22.90
C ASP A 110 -15.06 -11.96 -22.74
N TRP A 111 -14.43 -11.31 -21.77
CA TRP A 111 -13.01 -11.38 -21.47
C TRP A 111 -12.76 -11.93 -20.08
N PRO A 112 -11.64 -12.64 -19.84
CA PRO A 112 -11.28 -13.07 -18.49
C PRO A 112 -10.99 -11.84 -17.62
N ALA A 113 -11.34 -11.91 -16.33
CA ALA A 113 -11.16 -10.79 -15.39
C ALA A 113 -9.70 -10.34 -15.19
N ILE A 114 -8.73 -11.16 -15.62
CA ILE A 114 -7.31 -10.79 -15.65
C ILE A 114 -6.96 -9.74 -16.73
N ALA A 115 -7.79 -9.63 -17.77
CA ALA A 115 -7.64 -8.65 -18.86
C ALA A 115 -8.38 -7.34 -18.55
N MET A 116 -8.93 -7.17 -17.33
CA MET A 116 -9.51 -5.89 -16.90
C MET A 116 -8.42 -4.82 -16.80
N GLY A 117 -8.70 -3.63 -17.34
CA GLY A 117 -7.77 -2.51 -17.35
C GLY A 117 -6.63 -2.67 -18.37
N THR A 118 -6.76 -3.60 -19.34
CA THR A 118 -5.81 -3.74 -20.45
C THR A 118 -6.47 -3.37 -21.78
N THR A 119 -5.64 -2.98 -22.74
CA THR A 119 -6.04 -2.80 -24.14
C THR A 119 -5.81 -4.11 -24.88
N GLU A 120 -6.87 -4.71 -25.41
CA GLU A 120 -6.83 -5.95 -26.16
C GLU A 120 -7.40 -5.76 -27.58
N ASN A 121 -7.11 -6.69 -28.49
CA ASN A 121 -7.66 -6.64 -29.84
C ASN A 121 -9.06 -7.27 -29.88
N CYS A 122 -10.05 -6.52 -30.35
CA CYS A 122 -11.42 -7.01 -30.51
C CYS A 122 -11.46 -8.26 -31.40
N PRO A 123 -12.05 -9.39 -30.95
CA PRO A 123 -12.10 -10.63 -31.72
C PRO A 123 -13.02 -10.52 -32.95
N HIS A 124 -13.81 -9.46 -33.07
CA HIS A 124 -14.76 -9.26 -34.16
C HIS A 124 -14.21 -8.39 -35.30
N CYS A 125 -13.55 -7.27 -34.99
CA CYS A 125 -13.04 -6.33 -35.99
C CYS A 125 -11.51 -6.21 -36.01
N GLY A 126 -10.82 -6.71 -34.99
CA GLY A 126 -9.37 -6.55 -34.83
C GLY A 126 -8.93 -5.15 -34.39
N GLY A 127 -9.87 -4.25 -34.08
CA GLY A 127 -9.58 -2.93 -33.51
C GLY A 127 -9.06 -3.03 -32.07
N TYR A 128 -8.31 -2.04 -31.63
CA TYR A 128 -7.85 -1.94 -30.24
C TYR A 128 -9.01 -1.52 -29.36
N MET A 129 -9.19 -2.22 -28.25
CA MET A 129 -10.33 -2.03 -27.37
C MET A 129 -9.87 -2.12 -25.91
N ASP A 130 -10.26 -1.11 -25.12
CA ASP A 130 -9.99 -1.09 -23.69
C ASP A 130 -11.05 -1.89 -22.92
N ILE A 131 -10.60 -2.80 -22.06
CA ILE A 131 -11.47 -3.59 -21.19
C ILE A 131 -11.64 -2.83 -19.88
N PRO A 132 -12.87 -2.40 -19.51
CA PRO A 132 -13.09 -1.58 -18.33
C PRO A 132 -12.74 -2.34 -17.04
N ASP A 133 -12.06 -1.68 -16.10
CA ASP A 133 -11.84 -2.19 -14.74
C ASP A 133 -12.80 -1.48 -13.77
N PRO A 134 -13.83 -2.16 -13.24
CA PRO A 134 -14.79 -1.54 -12.33
C PRO A 134 -14.22 -1.14 -10.97
N ASP A 135 -13.01 -1.60 -10.62
CA ASP A 135 -12.33 -1.23 -9.37
C ASP A 135 -11.27 -0.12 -9.56
N GLU A 136 -10.89 0.22 -10.80
CA GLU A 136 -10.02 1.37 -11.05
C GLU A 136 -10.88 2.62 -11.24
N ASP A 137 -11.26 3.23 -10.12
CA ASP A 137 -11.90 4.55 -10.10
C ASP A 137 -10.82 5.62 -10.34
N TRP A 138 -10.41 5.79 -11.60
CA TRP A 138 -9.46 6.83 -12.03
C TRP A 138 -10.03 8.25 -11.86
N SER A 139 -11.28 8.40 -11.42
CA SER A 139 -11.94 9.68 -11.13
C SER A 139 -11.29 10.45 -9.98
N GLU A 140 -10.54 9.78 -9.10
CA GLU A 140 -9.82 10.42 -7.97
C GLU A 140 -8.39 10.84 -8.32
N MET A 141 -7.86 10.51 -9.51
CA MET A 141 -6.56 11.05 -9.93
C MET A 141 -6.73 12.48 -10.47
N ASP A 142 -6.50 13.46 -9.60
CA ASP A 142 -6.22 14.84 -9.96
C ASP A 142 -4.89 14.89 -10.74
N PHE A 143 -4.98 14.76 -12.07
CA PHE A 143 -3.89 15.12 -12.98
C PHE A 143 -3.75 16.63 -12.93
N GLY A 144 -2.96 17.09 -11.96
CA GLY A 144 -2.76 18.49 -11.60
C GLY A 144 -2.92 19.44 -12.79
N GLU A 145 -3.80 20.42 -12.57
CA GLU A 145 -4.10 21.55 -13.45
C GLU A 145 -2.83 22.00 -14.17
N ALA A 146 -2.83 21.93 -15.51
CA ALA A 146 -1.71 22.38 -16.31
C ALA A 146 -1.50 23.87 -16.01
N GLU A 147 -0.46 24.20 -15.24
CA GLU A 147 -0.08 25.59 -14.97
C GLU A 147 0.09 26.30 -16.32
N GLU A 148 -0.86 27.18 -16.64
CA GLU A 148 -0.77 28.09 -17.77
C GLU A 148 0.51 28.91 -17.58
N GLN A 149 1.52 28.62 -18.41
CA GLN A 149 2.69 29.48 -18.56
C GLN A 149 2.20 30.85 -19.06
N GLU A 150 2.10 31.81 -18.15
CA GLU A 150 2.01 33.22 -18.47
C GLU A 150 3.33 33.65 -19.12
N ASP A 151 3.39 33.56 -20.45
CA ASP A 151 4.35 34.30 -21.28
C ASP A 151 4.10 35.81 -21.09
N GLU A 152 4.81 36.42 -20.13
CA GLU A 152 4.82 37.86 -19.90
C GLU A 152 5.55 38.57 -21.06
N LYS A 153 4.87 39.56 -21.65
CA LYS A 153 5.24 40.28 -22.87
C LYS A 153 5.87 41.64 -22.56
#